data_AF-A0A4Q4TDQ9-F1
#
_entry.id   AF-A0A4Q4TDQ9-F1
#
_cell.length_a   1.000
_cell.length_b   1.000
_cell.length_c   1.000
_cell.angle_alpha   90.00
_cell.angle_beta   90.00
_cell.angle_gamma   90.00
#
_symmetry.space_group_name_H-M   'P 1'
#
loop_
_entity.id
_entity.type
_entity.pdbx_description
1 polymer ?
#
loop_
_entity_poly.entity_id
_entity_poly.type
_entity_poly.pdbx_seq_one_letter_code
_entity_poly.pdbx_strand_id
1 'polypeptide(L)'
;MMPLSYTRRDVYVYGSYLGASLATSLTLTETHPHQRMGIRGCIAFNGIYDWTMFLPHHPINKLPRTRSRDITEDILTQSLDPTFLGFKQQAGMLFEKPGSLFDPFASPCLFFHTPGIHVPQSFTDQVQDIPASKLPVEDITLELLLAAKPSKKHYLTFPPTESTLKIPELLLIHSGPPPLAPSLQRRLQRRKKEYRRNGFRTQAEELAGLMRHSIHQYELKDRKRWDEDLQCLKTWGEEAMRRVQVYDVGPHHEVPELPGDGNQFVEAWLEDRLSRWKR
;
A
#
# COMPACT_ATOMS: atom_id res chain seq x y z
N MET A 1 17.36 24.54 39.88
CA MET A 1 16.69 24.97 38.63
C MET A 1 16.07 23.74 37.97
N MET A 2 14.75 23.58 38.03
CA MET A 2 14.05 22.57 37.22
C MET A 2 13.77 23.17 35.83
N PRO A 3 13.90 22.42 34.72
CA PRO A 3 13.58 22.94 33.41
C PRO A 3 12.07 23.16 33.27
N LEU A 4 11.69 24.29 32.66
CA LEU A 4 10.30 24.64 32.34
C LEU A 4 9.71 23.68 31.29
N SER A 5 8.53 23.14 31.60
CA SER A 5 7.55 22.49 30.71
C SER A 5 8.06 21.48 29.67
N TYR A 6 7.93 20.19 30.00
CA TYR A 6 8.05 19.09 29.03
C TYR A 6 6.83 19.05 28.10
N THR A 7 6.84 19.81 27.01
CA THR A 7 5.76 19.80 26.00
C THR A 7 5.80 18.51 25.15
N ARG A 8 4.62 17.98 24.79
CA ARG A 8 4.51 16.90 23.79
C ARG A 8 5.08 17.39 22.46
N ARG A 9 5.82 16.53 21.76
CA ARG A 9 6.38 16.80 20.43
C ARG A 9 5.75 15.87 19.41
N ASP A 10 4.89 16.43 18.58
CA ASP A 10 4.29 15.69 17.49
C ASP A 10 5.20 15.74 16.27
N VAL A 11 5.45 14.57 15.70
CA VAL A 11 6.26 14.43 14.50
C VAL A 11 5.33 14.03 13.35
N TYR A 12 5.47 14.73 12.22
CA TYR A 12 4.82 14.37 10.96
C TYR A 12 5.90 13.98 9.96
N VAL A 13 5.64 12.91 9.22
CA VAL A 13 6.61 12.38 8.25
C VAL A 13 6.07 12.62 6.84
N TYR A 14 6.96 13.04 5.95
CA TYR A 14 6.68 13.10 4.53
C TYR A 14 7.61 12.13 3.79
N GLY A 15 7.08 11.41 2.82
CA GLY A 15 7.87 10.55 1.94
C GLY A 15 7.32 10.55 0.52
N SER A 16 8.23 10.53 -0.45
CA SER A 16 7.91 10.42 -1.88
C SER A 16 8.50 9.15 -2.47
N TYR A 17 7.77 8.47 -3.36
CA TYR A 17 8.22 7.27 -4.07
C TYR A 17 8.70 6.15 -3.13
N LEU A 18 9.96 5.75 -3.18
CA LEU A 18 10.54 4.76 -2.25
C LEU A 18 10.50 5.27 -0.80
N GLY A 19 10.68 6.59 -0.61
CA GLY A 19 10.58 7.21 0.71
C GLY A 19 9.15 7.15 1.26
N ALA A 20 8.13 7.11 0.41
CA ALA A 20 6.73 7.00 0.84
C ALA A 20 6.41 5.64 1.46
N SER A 21 7.01 4.55 0.95
CA SER A 21 6.84 3.22 1.54
C SER A 21 7.50 3.15 2.92
N LEU A 22 8.73 3.67 3.05
CA LEU A 22 9.46 3.75 4.31
C LEU A 22 8.81 4.67 5.33
N ALA A 23 8.37 5.86 4.91
CA ALA A 23 7.65 6.79 5.76
C ALA A 23 6.38 6.12 6.32
N THR A 24 5.68 5.35 5.49
CA THR A 24 4.47 4.64 5.91
C THR A 24 4.78 3.53 6.90
N SER A 25 5.77 2.67 6.65
CA SER A 25 6.12 1.59 7.57
C SER A 25 6.64 2.12 8.91
N LEU A 26 7.45 3.18 8.89
CA LEU A 26 7.88 3.90 10.10
C LEU A 26 6.67 4.44 10.87
N THR A 27 5.72 5.08 10.18
CA THR A 27 4.53 5.65 10.82
C THR A 27 3.64 4.56 11.42
N LEU A 28 3.48 3.43 10.75
CA LEU A 28 2.71 2.30 11.28
C LEU A 28 3.34 1.69 12.55
N THR A 29 4.66 1.76 12.70
CA THR A 29 5.40 1.13 13.80
C THR A 29 5.75 2.09 14.94
N GLU A 30 5.71 3.41 14.70
CA GLU A 30 6.09 4.44 15.68
C GLU A 30 4.94 5.37 16.09
N THR A 31 3.70 5.08 15.67
CA THR A 31 2.52 5.80 16.14
C THR A 31 2.05 5.29 17.49
N HIS A 32 2.62 5.88 18.53
CA HIS A 32 2.26 5.68 19.93
C HIS A 32 1.53 6.90 20.51
N PRO A 33 0.18 6.91 20.59
CA PRO A 33 -0.59 8.09 21.03
C PRO A 33 -0.30 8.56 22.46
N HIS A 34 0.13 7.63 23.31
CA HIS A 34 0.43 7.87 24.72
C HIS A 34 1.85 8.41 24.94
N GLN A 35 2.77 8.17 24.00
CA GLN A 35 4.15 8.65 24.11
C GLN A 35 4.22 10.17 23.87
N ARG A 36 5.16 10.81 24.58
CA ARG A 36 5.35 12.27 24.54
C ARG A 36 5.92 12.75 23.22
N MET A 37 6.76 11.93 22.60
CA MET A 37 7.31 12.13 21.26
C MET A 37 6.92 10.90 20.46
N GLY A 38 6.29 11.10 19.31
CA GLY A 38 5.85 10.01 18.45
C GLY A 38 5.26 10.53 17.15
N ILE A 39 5.18 9.65 16.16
CA ILE A 39 4.64 10.02 14.85
C ILE A 39 3.12 10.14 14.96
N ARG A 40 2.58 11.30 14.57
CA ARG A 40 1.13 11.58 14.59
C ARG A 40 0.46 11.41 13.25
N GLY A 41 1.21 11.62 12.18
CA GLY A 41 0.72 11.33 10.87
C GLY A 41 1.80 11.34 9.81
N CYS A 42 1.39 10.92 8.63
CA CYS A 42 2.26 10.78 7.49
C CYS A 42 1.59 11.27 6.22
N ILE A 43 2.38 11.87 5.34
CA ILE A 43 2.01 12.24 3.99
C ILE A 43 2.91 11.43 3.06
N ALA A 44 2.29 10.65 2.18
CA ALA A 44 3.00 9.72 1.33
C ALA A 44 2.61 9.96 -0.14
N PHE A 45 3.57 10.44 -0.95
CA PHE A 45 3.37 10.78 -2.35
C PHE A 45 3.92 9.69 -3.27
N ASN A 46 3.10 9.19 -4.21
CA ASN A 46 3.50 8.22 -5.23
C ASN A 46 4.25 6.99 -4.67
N GLY A 47 3.81 6.48 -3.53
CA GLY A 47 4.44 5.33 -2.90
C GLY A 47 4.09 3.98 -3.54
N ILE A 48 5.00 3.03 -3.38
CA ILE A 48 4.76 1.60 -3.64
C ILE A 48 4.63 0.91 -2.29
N TYR A 49 3.43 0.47 -1.96
CA TYR A 49 3.09 -0.09 -0.64
C TYR A 49 3.02 -1.61 -0.63
N ASP A 50 2.99 -2.22 -1.82
CA ASP A 50 3.03 -3.65 -2.06
C ASP A 50 3.95 -3.95 -3.25
N TRP A 51 5.21 -4.28 -2.93
CA TRP A 51 6.21 -4.67 -3.93
C TRP A 51 5.95 -6.08 -4.49
N THR A 52 5.19 -6.91 -3.78
CA THR A 52 4.86 -8.27 -4.26
C THR A 52 3.98 -8.22 -5.51
N MET A 53 3.28 -7.11 -5.75
CA MET A 53 2.53 -6.86 -6.99
C MET A 53 3.41 -6.73 -8.25
N PHE A 54 4.72 -6.63 -8.12
CA PHE A 54 5.64 -6.68 -9.27
C PHE A 54 5.97 -8.09 -9.72
N LEU A 55 5.72 -9.09 -8.87
CA LEU A 55 5.98 -10.48 -9.20
C LEU A 55 5.01 -10.99 -10.27
N PRO A 56 5.48 -11.78 -11.26
CA PRO A 56 4.65 -12.25 -12.37
C PRO A 56 3.47 -13.13 -11.90
N HIS A 57 3.62 -13.81 -10.76
CA HIS A 57 2.60 -14.68 -10.18
C HIS A 57 1.51 -13.96 -9.39
N HIS A 58 1.67 -12.66 -9.12
CA HIS A 58 0.67 -11.90 -8.37
C HIS A 58 -0.67 -11.86 -9.13
N PRO A 59 -1.83 -12.05 -8.48
CA PRO A 59 -3.14 -12.05 -9.15
C PRO A 59 -3.41 -10.81 -10.02
N ILE A 60 -2.86 -9.65 -9.65
CA ILE A 60 -2.98 -8.40 -10.42
C ILE A 60 -2.33 -8.47 -11.82
N ASN A 61 -1.34 -9.35 -12.00
CA ASN A 61 -0.62 -9.54 -13.25
C ASN A 61 -1.15 -10.72 -14.07
N LYS A 62 -2.11 -11.49 -13.54
CA LYS A 62 -2.70 -12.62 -14.26
C LYS A 62 -3.72 -12.12 -15.28
N LEU A 63 -3.40 -12.29 -16.56
CA LEU A 63 -4.36 -12.09 -17.64
C LEU A 63 -5.51 -13.12 -17.53
N PRO A 64 -6.77 -12.74 -17.84
CA PRO A 64 -7.86 -13.70 -17.95
C PRO A 64 -7.48 -14.81 -18.93
N ARG A 65 -7.58 -16.07 -18.47
CA ARG A 65 -7.12 -17.30 -19.15
C ARG A 65 -7.71 -17.54 -20.56
N THR A 66 -8.66 -16.73 -21.01
CA THR A 66 -9.55 -17.03 -22.14
C THR A 66 -9.21 -16.28 -23.43
N ARG A 67 -8.16 -15.44 -23.49
CA ARG A 67 -7.91 -14.60 -24.68
C ARG A 67 -6.46 -14.68 -25.16
N SER A 68 -6.29 -14.61 -26.49
CA SER A 68 -4.99 -14.49 -27.14
C SER A 68 -4.20 -13.33 -26.55
N ARG A 69 -2.87 -13.49 -26.43
CA ARG A 69 -1.94 -12.41 -26.07
C ARG A 69 -1.90 -11.39 -27.20
N ASP A 70 -2.88 -10.49 -27.22
CA ASP A 70 -2.85 -9.33 -28.11
C ASP A 70 -2.02 -8.24 -27.44
N ILE A 71 -1.10 -7.62 -28.17
CA ILE A 71 -0.24 -6.49 -27.72
C ILE A 71 -1.07 -5.38 -27.05
N THR A 72 -2.30 -5.17 -27.54
CA THR A 72 -3.22 -4.18 -26.96
C THR A 72 -3.70 -4.53 -25.55
N GLU A 73 -3.83 -5.81 -25.20
CA GLU A 73 -4.22 -6.26 -23.86
C GLU A 73 -3.07 -6.09 -22.84
N ASP A 74 -1.83 -6.30 -23.27
CA ASP A 74 -0.65 -6.03 -22.44
C ASP A 74 -0.52 -4.54 -22.10
N ILE A 75 -0.77 -3.65 -23.07
CA ILE A 75 -0.76 -2.19 -22.83
C ILE A 75 -1.85 -1.77 -21.84
N LEU A 76 -3.01 -2.43 -21.89
CA LEU A 76 -4.14 -2.12 -20.99
C LEU A 76 -3.90 -2.59 -19.55
N THR A 77 -2.99 -3.56 -19.32
CA THR A 77 -2.76 -4.20 -18.01
C THR A 77 -1.50 -3.77 -17.26
N GLN A 78 -0.43 -3.36 -17.93
CA GLN A 78 0.83 -2.87 -17.29
C GLN A 78 0.65 -1.53 -16.58
N SER A 79 1.64 -0.78 -16.03
CA SER A 79 1.40 0.64 -15.59
C SER A 79 1.65 1.61 -16.75
N LEU A 80 0.96 2.76 -16.83
CA LEU A 80 1.23 3.78 -17.89
C LEU A 80 2.25 4.80 -17.43
N ASP A 81 2.47 4.85 -16.12
CA ASP A 81 3.39 5.78 -15.52
C ASP A 81 4.82 5.26 -15.76
N PRO A 82 5.68 6.03 -16.47
CA PRO A 82 7.04 5.60 -16.77
C PRO A 82 7.88 5.47 -15.50
N THR A 83 7.65 6.31 -14.50
CA THR A 83 8.34 6.26 -13.20
C THR A 83 7.98 4.97 -12.47
N PHE A 84 6.69 4.63 -12.44
CA PHE A 84 6.23 3.38 -11.85
C PHE A 84 6.82 2.15 -12.55
N LEU A 85 6.90 2.17 -13.88
CA LEU A 85 7.51 1.10 -14.66
C LEU A 85 9.02 1.00 -14.40
N GLY A 86 9.70 2.15 -14.22
CA GLY A 86 11.09 2.22 -13.80
C GLY A 86 11.32 1.46 -12.49
N PHE A 87 10.50 1.67 -11.46
CA PHE A 87 10.62 0.92 -10.21
C PHE A 87 10.40 -0.58 -10.38
N LYS A 88 9.47 -1.00 -11.26
CA LYS A 88 9.29 -2.42 -11.57
C LYS A 88 10.56 -3.04 -12.18
N GLN A 89 11.22 -2.32 -13.09
CA GLN A 89 12.47 -2.79 -13.70
C GLN A 89 13.64 -2.80 -12.71
N GLN A 90 13.67 -1.83 -11.80
CA GLN A 90 14.72 -1.69 -10.78
C GLN A 90 14.50 -2.57 -9.55
N ALA A 91 13.37 -3.27 -9.42
CA ALA A 91 13.08 -4.10 -8.26
C ALA A 91 14.19 -5.12 -7.96
N GLY A 92 14.76 -5.75 -8.99
CA GLY A 92 15.88 -6.70 -8.82
C GLY A 92 17.21 -6.03 -8.40
N MET A 93 17.35 -4.71 -8.55
CA MET A 93 18.50 -3.96 -8.05
C MET A 93 18.26 -3.39 -6.64
N LEU A 94 17.01 -3.05 -6.31
CA LEU A 94 16.62 -2.54 -5.00
C LEU A 94 16.59 -3.64 -3.94
N PHE A 95 16.32 -4.88 -4.34
CA PHE A 95 16.17 -6.01 -3.45
C PHE A 95 17.11 -7.14 -3.86
N GLU A 96 17.99 -7.57 -2.94
CA GLU A 96 18.97 -8.64 -3.19
C GLU A 96 18.31 -9.96 -3.60
N LYS A 97 17.16 -10.29 -3.00
CA LYS A 97 16.39 -11.51 -3.26
C LYS A 97 14.89 -11.22 -3.33
N PRO A 98 14.09 -12.03 -4.06
CA PRO A 98 12.64 -11.80 -4.15
C PRO A 98 11.93 -11.87 -2.80
N GLY A 99 12.45 -12.64 -1.84
CA GLY A 99 11.94 -12.69 -0.48
C GLY A 99 11.95 -11.35 0.25
N SER A 100 12.84 -10.43 -0.12
CA SER A 100 12.89 -9.09 0.49
C SER A 100 11.70 -8.21 0.09
N LEU A 101 10.96 -8.54 -0.97
CA LEU A 101 9.70 -7.85 -1.32
C LEU A 101 8.58 -8.14 -0.30
N PHE A 102 8.72 -9.23 0.46
CA PHE A 102 7.75 -9.69 1.45
C PHE A 102 8.06 -9.15 2.86
N ASP A 103 9.05 -8.27 2.99
CA ASP A 103 9.31 -7.53 4.22
C ASP A 103 8.22 -6.47 4.45
N PRO A 104 7.51 -6.48 5.59
CA PRO A 104 6.53 -5.46 5.93
C PRO A 104 7.07 -4.02 5.94
N PHE A 105 8.37 -3.81 6.15
CA PHE A 105 8.96 -2.47 6.07
C PHE A 105 9.11 -1.96 4.63
N ALA A 106 9.38 -2.86 3.69
CA ALA A 106 9.40 -2.55 2.26
C ALA A 106 7.97 -2.44 1.70
N SER A 107 7.11 -3.39 2.07
CA SER A 107 5.72 -3.52 1.63
C SER A 107 4.77 -3.33 2.82
N PRO A 108 4.46 -2.10 3.25
CA PRO A 108 3.64 -1.82 4.44
C PRO A 108 2.21 -2.38 4.38
N CYS A 109 1.70 -2.78 3.21
CA CYS A 109 0.44 -3.51 3.13
C CYS A 109 0.46 -4.85 3.89
N LEU A 110 1.65 -5.44 4.09
CA LEU A 110 1.84 -6.74 4.73
C LEU A 110 1.66 -6.71 6.24
N PHE A 111 1.63 -5.53 6.86
CA PHE A 111 1.14 -5.40 8.24
C PHE A 111 -0.33 -5.80 8.37
N PHE A 112 -1.12 -5.64 7.30
CA PHE A 112 -2.57 -5.82 7.31
C PHE A 112 -3.04 -7.11 6.67
N HIS A 113 -2.21 -7.78 5.86
CA HIS A 113 -2.64 -8.99 5.17
C HIS A 113 -1.48 -9.88 4.73
N THR A 114 -1.78 -11.16 4.52
CA THR A 114 -0.86 -12.08 3.83
C THR A 114 -0.98 -11.90 2.31
N PRO A 115 0.14 -11.85 1.56
CA PRO A 115 0.12 -11.54 0.12
C PRO A 115 -0.50 -12.67 -0.70
N GLY A 116 -0.60 -13.87 -0.12
CA GLY A 116 -1.30 -15.00 -0.69
C GLY A 116 -0.63 -15.63 -1.91
N ILE A 117 0.70 -15.43 -2.02
CA ILE A 117 1.56 -15.99 -3.06
C ILE A 117 2.83 -16.53 -2.42
N HIS A 118 3.48 -17.49 -3.07
CA HIS A 118 4.79 -17.99 -2.65
C HIS A 118 5.88 -16.97 -2.97
N VAL A 119 6.93 -17.02 -2.16
CA VAL A 119 8.18 -16.33 -2.45
C VAL A 119 8.88 -17.08 -3.60
N PRO A 120 9.10 -16.45 -4.76
CA PRO A 120 9.81 -17.09 -5.86
C PRO A 120 11.32 -17.13 -5.60
N GLN A 121 12.03 -18.02 -6.29
CA GLN A 121 13.48 -18.15 -6.17
C GLN A 121 14.20 -17.02 -6.93
N SER A 122 13.66 -16.60 -8.08
CA SER A 122 14.13 -15.44 -8.85
C SER A 122 13.01 -14.43 -9.15
N PHE A 123 13.39 -13.19 -9.49
CA PHE A 123 12.43 -12.14 -9.87
C PHE A 123 11.73 -12.41 -11.21
N THR A 124 12.37 -13.21 -12.07
CA THR A 124 11.91 -13.50 -13.44
C THR A 124 11.27 -14.88 -13.58
N ASP A 125 11.31 -15.70 -12.53
CA ASP A 125 10.71 -17.03 -12.56
C ASP A 125 9.23 -16.86 -12.88
N GLN A 126 8.88 -17.21 -14.11
CA GLN A 126 7.55 -17.68 -14.41
C GLN A 126 7.66 -19.17 -14.18
N VAL A 127 7.27 -19.64 -13.00
CA VAL A 127 6.87 -21.03 -12.84
C VAL A 127 5.65 -21.22 -13.74
N GLN A 128 5.90 -21.37 -15.05
CA GLN A 128 5.06 -22.21 -15.89
C GLN A 128 4.97 -23.52 -15.15
N ASP A 129 3.77 -24.06 -15.00
CA ASP A 129 3.52 -25.38 -14.43
C ASP A 129 4.64 -26.35 -14.86
N ILE A 130 5.70 -26.50 -14.06
CA ILE A 130 6.71 -27.51 -14.30
C ILE A 130 5.97 -28.76 -13.88
N PRO A 131 5.57 -29.65 -14.81
CA PRO A 131 4.99 -30.90 -14.40
C PRO A 131 6.03 -31.57 -13.49
N ALA A 132 5.61 -31.97 -12.28
CA ALA A 132 6.47 -32.57 -11.27
C ALA A 132 7.38 -33.70 -11.83
N SER A 133 6.98 -34.30 -12.96
CA SER A 133 7.71 -35.31 -13.71
C SER A 133 9.03 -34.89 -14.37
N LYS A 134 9.48 -33.62 -14.28
CA LYS A 134 10.75 -33.16 -14.89
C LYS A 134 11.82 -32.67 -13.89
N LEU A 135 11.59 -32.76 -12.59
CA LEU A 135 12.60 -32.38 -11.60
C LEU A 135 13.50 -33.59 -11.25
N PRO A 136 14.83 -33.43 -11.18
CA PRO A 136 15.74 -34.46 -10.69
C PRO A 136 15.35 -34.90 -9.28
N VAL A 137 15.41 -36.20 -9.01
CA VAL A 137 14.89 -36.92 -7.84
C VAL A 137 15.55 -36.50 -6.50
N GLU A 138 16.57 -35.66 -6.52
CA GLU A 138 17.31 -35.25 -5.32
C GLU A 138 16.68 -34.07 -4.56
N ASP A 139 15.65 -33.41 -5.11
CA ASP A 139 15.12 -32.15 -4.56
C ASP A 139 13.69 -32.27 -4.02
N ILE A 140 13.46 -33.28 -3.17
CA ILE A 140 12.19 -33.54 -2.46
C ILE A 140 11.70 -32.29 -1.69
N THR A 141 12.63 -31.43 -1.26
CA THR A 141 12.38 -30.12 -0.66
C THR A 141 11.74 -29.12 -1.63
N LEU A 142 12.23 -29.05 -2.87
CA LEU A 142 11.67 -28.17 -3.91
C LEU A 142 10.29 -28.67 -4.36
N GLU A 143 10.12 -29.99 -4.45
CA GLU A 143 8.84 -30.61 -4.80
C GLU A 143 7.77 -30.34 -3.72
N LEU A 144 8.12 -30.42 -2.43
CA LEU A 144 7.22 -30.05 -1.33
C LEU A 144 6.85 -28.55 -1.34
N LEU A 145 7.79 -27.66 -1.66
CA LEU A 145 7.57 -26.22 -1.72
C LEU A 145 6.68 -25.81 -2.91
N LEU A 146 6.82 -26.49 -4.04
CA LEU A 146 5.98 -26.31 -5.23
C LEU A 146 4.60 -26.95 -5.06
N ALA A 147 4.50 -28.06 -4.31
CA ALA A 147 3.24 -28.74 -3.99
C ALA A 147 2.45 -28.04 -2.86
N ALA A 148 3.11 -27.24 -2.02
CA ALA A 148 2.44 -26.43 -1.01
C ALA A 148 1.50 -25.44 -1.70
N LYS A 149 0.20 -25.48 -1.40
CA LYS A 149 -0.75 -24.50 -1.92
C LYS A 149 -0.42 -23.11 -1.34
N PRO A 150 -0.53 -22.03 -2.12
CA PRO A 150 -0.24 -20.70 -1.59
C PRO A 150 -1.20 -20.45 -0.44
N SER A 151 -0.68 -19.95 0.69
CA SER A 151 -1.54 -19.47 1.76
C SER A 151 -2.55 -18.52 1.14
N LYS A 152 -3.83 -18.61 1.49
CA LYS A 152 -4.81 -17.67 0.94
C LYS A 152 -4.52 -16.26 1.49
N LYS A 153 -4.85 -15.24 0.70
CA LYS A 153 -4.83 -13.85 1.17
C LYS A 153 -5.82 -13.71 2.32
N HIS A 154 -5.31 -13.35 3.50
CA HIS A 154 -6.09 -13.17 4.72
C HIS A 154 -5.71 -11.86 5.40
N TYR A 155 -6.71 -11.19 6.00
CA TYR A 155 -6.46 -10.01 6.82
C TYR A 155 -5.78 -10.42 8.13
N LEU A 156 -4.78 -9.63 8.52
CA LEU A 156 -4.08 -9.74 9.78
C LEU A 156 -4.67 -8.74 10.78
N THR A 157 -4.59 -9.07 12.06
CA THR A 157 -4.98 -8.17 13.14
C THR A 157 -3.89 -7.13 13.34
N PHE A 158 -4.11 -5.93 12.82
CA PHE A 158 -3.23 -4.79 13.00
C PHE A 158 -4.00 -3.54 13.49
N PRO A 159 -3.46 -2.74 14.42
CA PRO A 159 -2.26 -3.01 15.21
C PRO A 159 -2.42 -4.28 16.07
N PRO A 160 -1.33 -4.96 16.46
CA PRO A 160 -1.41 -6.11 17.35
C PRO A 160 -2.16 -5.73 18.63
N THR A 161 -3.06 -6.58 19.12
CA THR A 161 -3.95 -6.29 20.27
C THR A 161 -3.19 -6.01 21.56
N GLU A 162 -2.01 -6.59 21.72
CA GLU A 162 -1.14 -6.39 22.88
C GLU A 162 -0.25 -5.14 22.74
N SER A 163 -0.23 -4.52 21.57
CA SER A 163 0.54 -3.31 21.32
C SER A 163 -0.23 -2.06 21.72
N THR A 164 0.50 -1.00 22.04
CA THR A 164 -0.05 0.34 22.29
C THR A 164 -0.11 1.21 21.02
N LEU A 165 0.10 0.58 19.85
CA LEU A 165 0.09 1.23 18.55
C LEU A 165 -1.33 1.57 18.13
N LYS A 166 -1.47 2.63 17.33
CA LYS A 166 -2.71 2.98 16.65
C LYS A 166 -2.45 3.24 15.18
N ILE A 167 -3.51 3.12 14.38
CA ILE A 167 -3.41 3.46 12.98
C ILE A 167 -3.32 4.99 12.86
N PRO A 168 -2.25 5.51 12.24
CA PRO A 168 -1.98 6.94 12.16
C PRO A 168 -2.96 7.67 11.26
N GLU A 169 -2.95 9.00 11.36
CA GLU A 169 -3.52 9.85 10.34
C GLU A 169 -2.60 9.85 9.12
N LEU A 170 -3.13 9.50 7.95
CA LEU A 170 -2.36 9.26 6.74
C LEU A 170 -3.00 9.98 5.54
N LEU A 171 -2.19 10.75 4.82
CA LEU A 171 -2.53 11.34 3.54
C LEU A 171 -1.77 10.61 2.43
N LEU A 172 -2.47 9.80 1.64
CA LEU A 172 -1.90 9.13 0.48
C LEU A 172 -2.18 9.98 -0.77
N ILE A 173 -1.14 10.47 -1.40
CA ILE A 173 -1.24 11.30 -2.62
C ILE A 173 -0.67 10.49 -3.78
N HIS A 174 -1.37 10.47 -4.91
CA HIS A 174 -0.86 9.84 -6.12
C HIS A 174 -1.09 10.72 -7.35
N SER A 175 -0.21 10.61 -8.33
CA SER A 175 -0.43 11.17 -9.67
C SER A 175 -1.33 10.26 -10.50
N GLY A 176 -2.09 10.89 -11.39
CA GLY A 176 -2.83 10.22 -12.45
C GLY A 176 -1.87 9.76 -13.56
N PRO A 177 -2.17 8.64 -14.25
CA PRO A 177 -1.38 8.22 -15.41
C PRO A 177 -1.51 9.25 -16.55
N PRO A 178 -0.53 9.29 -17.48
CA PRO A 178 -0.64 10.13 -18.67
C PRO A 178 -1.89 9.75 -19.50
N PRO A 179 -2.52 10.71 -20.18
CA PRO A 179 -3.74 10.47 -20.94
C PRO A 179 -3.48 9.49 -22.10
N LEU A 180 -4.27 8.42 -22.16
CA LEU A 180 -4.25 7.48 -23.28
C LEU A 180 -4.88 8.07 -24.55
N ALA A 181 -4.55 7.49 -25.71
CA ALA A 181 -5.29 7.75 -26.94
C ALA A 181 -6.81 7.50 -26.75
N PRO A 182 -7.70 8.31 -27.35
CA PRO A 182 -9.15 8.23 -27.11
C PRO A 182 -9.77 6.85 -27.41
N SER A 183 -9.21 6.13 -28.39
CA SER A 183 -9.65 4.77 -28.76
C SER A 183 -9.40 3.76 -27.63
N LEU A 184 -8.23 3.83 -27.00
CA LEU A 184 -7.87 2.98 -25.86
C LEU A 184 -8.65 3.38 -24.60
N GLN A 185 -8.88 4.68 -24.38
CA GLN A 185 -9.69 5.17 -23.26
C GLN A 185 -11.13 4.61 -23.30
N ARG A 186 -11.81 4.67 -24.45
CA ARG A 186 -13.17 4.12 -24.61
C ARG A 186 -13.21 2.62 -24.34
N ARG A 187 -12.19 1.87 -24.80
CA ARG A 187 -12.08 0.42 -24.57
C ARG A 187 -11.85 0.12 -23.09
N LEU A 188 -11.01 0.90 -22.40
CA LEU A 188 -10.76 0.78 -20.97
C LEU A 188 -12.01 1.09 -20.14
N GLN A 189 -12.74 2.16 -20.46
CA GLN A 189 -13.98 2.54 -19.77
C GLN A 189 -15.03 1.44 -19.84
N ARG A 190 -15.21 0.82 -21.01
CA ARG A 190 -16.10 -0.34 -21.19
C ARG A 190 -15.69 -1.56 -20.36
N ARG A 191 -14.39 -1.67 -20.02
CA ARG A 191 -13.81 -2.83 -19.33
C ARG A 191 -13.22 -2.51 -17.95
N LYS A 192 -13.62 -1.38 -17.34
CA LYS A 192 -13.07 -0.85 -16.08
C LYS A 192 -13.14 -1.85 -14.91
N LYS A 193 -14.07 -2.81 -14.96
CA LYS A 193 -14.24 -3.87 -13.96
C LYS A 193 -13.28 -5.06 -14.15
N GLU A 194 -12.76 -5.26 -15.36
CA GLU A 194 -12.03 -6.47 -15.76
C GLU A 194 -10.50 -6.33 -15.59
N TYR A 195 -9.96 -5.11 -15.54
CA TYR A 195 -8.51 -4.87 -15.43
C TYR A 195 -8.19 -3.87 -14.32
N ARG A 196 -7.85 -4.37 -13.12
CA ARG A 196 -7.17 -3.55 -12.12
C ARG A 196 -5.69 -3.47 -12.48
N ARG A 197 -5.29 -2.33 -13.02
CA ARG A 197 -3.91 -2.00 -13.39
C ARG A 197 -3.08 -1.77 -12.13
N ASN A 198 -1.88 -2.34 -12.04
CA ASN A 198 -0.94 -1.93 -10.99
C ASN A 198 -0.39 -0.52 -11.30
N GLY A 199 -0.35 0.36 -10.31
CA GLY A 199 0.07 1.75 -10.44
C GLY A 199 -0.06 2.51 -9.10
N PHE A 200 0.45 3.74 -9.02
CA PHE A 200 0.45 4.53 -7.78
C PHE A 200 -0.96 4.69 -7.17
N ARG A 201 -1.96 4.96 -8.02
CA ARG A 201 -3.37 5.01 -7.60
C ARG A 201 -3.81 3.71 -6.93
N THR A 202 -3.62 2.57 -7.59
CA THR A 202 -4.04 1.27 -7.08
C THR A 202 -3.33 0.92 -5.78
N GLN A 203 -2.01 1.20 -5.70
CA GLN A 203 -1.21 1.02 -4.50
C GLN A 203 -1.78 1.83 -3.32
N ALA A 204 -2.05 3.12 -3.53
CA ALA A 204 -2.61 4.00 -2.51
C ALA A 204 -4.02 3.58 -2.08
N GLU A 205 -4.91 3.27 -3.04
CA GLU A 205 -6.27 2.84 -2.75
C GLU A 205 -6.30 1.50 -1.99
N GLU A 206 -5.43 0.54 -2.34
CA GLU A 206 -5.36 -0.75 -1.64
C GLU A 206 -4.86 -0.60 -0.21
N LEU A 207 -3.76 0.13 0.01
CA LEU A 207 -3.27 0.40 1.36
C LEU A 207 -4.32 1.13 2.20
N ALA A 208 -4.97 2.17 1.64
CA ALA A 208 -6.03 2.89 2.34
C ALA A 208 -7.18 1.97 2.73
N GLY A 209 -7.60 1.09 1.83
CA GLY A 209 -8.64 0.10 2.09
C GLY A 209 -8.28 -0.83 3.23
N LEU A 210 -7.05 -1.34 3.26
CA LEU A 210 -6.53 -2.19 4.33
C LEU A 210 -6.53 -1.46 5.68
N MET A 211 -5.97 -0.26 5.73
CA MET A 211 -5.92 0.53 6.96
C MET A 211 -7.31 0.87 7.48
N ARG A 212 -8.22 1.32 6.61
CA ARG A 212 -9.60 1.65 6.98
C ARG A 212 -10.36 0.42 7.49
N HIS A 213 -10.16 -0.72 6.83
CA HIS A 213 -10.71 -1.99 7.28
C HIS A 213 -10.21 -2.35 8.69
N SER A 214 -8.91 -2.16 8.93
CA SER A 214 -8.27 -2.47 10.20
C SER A 214 -8.73 -1.54 11.34
N ILE A 215 -8.89 -0.23 11.07
CA ILE A 215 -9.51 0.72 12.01
C ILE A 215 -10.91 0.24 12.41
N HIS A 216 -11.72 -0.11 11.41
CA HIS A 216 -13.09 -0.54 11.62
C HIS A 216 -13.19 -1.86 12.40
N GLN A 217 -12.39 -2.87 12.02
CA GLN A 217 -12.50 -4.21 12.57
C GLN A 217 -11.80 -4.41 13.91
N TYR A 218 -10.65 -3.76 14.13
CA TYR A 218 -9.79 -4.05 15.26
C TYR A 218 -9.66 -2.86 16.22
N GLU A 219 -9.49 -1.62 15.72
CA GLU A 219 -9.31 -0.48 16.63
C GLU A 219 -10.63 0.00 17.25
N LEU A 220 -11.70 0.13 16.45
CA LEU A 220 -12.99 0.68 16.92
C LEU A 220 -13.91 -0.38 17.53
N LYS A 221 -13.83 -1.61 17.04
CA LYS A 221 -14.66 -2.72 17.54
C LYS A 221 -14.32 -3.07 18.99
N ASP A 222 -13.05 -3.01 19.38
CA ASP A 222 -12.60 -3.26 20.75
C ASP A 222 -13.03 -2.13 21.71
N ARG A 223 -13.14 -0.89 21.21
CA ARG A 223 -13.62 0.27 21.98
C ARG A 223 -15.13 0.30 22.19
N LYS A 224 -15.92 -0.29 21.28
CA LYS A 224 -17.38 -0.41 21.43
C LYS A 224 -17.78 -1.10 22.74
N ARG A 225 -16.94 -1.99 23.26
CA ARG A 225 -17.21 -2.72 24.51
C ARG A 225 -17.16 -1.82 25.76
N TRP A 226 -16.60 -0.61 25.64
CA TRP A 226 -16.28 0.25 26.79
C TRP A 226 -16.74 1.71 26.69
N ASP A 227 -17.04 2.23 25.49
CA ASP A 227 -17.44 3.64 25.27
C ASP A 227 -18.93 3.74 24.86
N GLU A 228 -19.80 4.18 25.77
CA GLU A 228 -21.22 4.46 25.47
C GLU A 228 -21.38 5.68 24.54
N ASP A 229 -20.47 6.65 24.59
CA ASP A 229 -20.46 7.85 23.72
C ASP A 229 -20.16 7.53 22.23
N LEU A 230 -19.51 6.39 21.94
CA LEU A 230 -19.27 5.90 20.58
C LEU A 230 -20.51 5.28 19.92
N GLN A 231 -21.61 5.11 20.67
CA GLN A 231 -22.88 4.60 20.13
C GLN A 231 -23.60 5.64 19.27
N CYS A 232 -23.24 6.93 19.40
CA CYS A 232 -23.91 8.04 18.71
C CYS A 232 -23.23 8.46 17.38
N LEU A 233 -22.05 7.89 17.05
CA LEU A 233 -21.35 8.16 15.80
C LEU A 233 -21.99 7.34 14.66
N LYS A 234 -22.78 7.98 13.80
CA LYS A 234 -23.59 7.32 12.76
C LYS A 234 -22.81 6.57 11.69
N THR A 235 -21.48 6.70 11.60
CA THR A 235 -20.72 5.98 10.55
C THR A 235 -19.26 5.76 10.96
N TRP A 236 -18.89 4.59 11.51
CA TRP A 236 -17.48 4.22 11.77
C TRP A 236 -16.58 4.32 10.53
N GLY A 237 -17.18 4.20 9.34
CA GLY A 237 -16.51 4.45 8.07
C GLY A 237 -16.03 5.89 7.91
N GLU A 238 -16.68 6.87 8.53
CA GLU A 238 -16.27 8.28 8.47
C GLU A 238 -14.99 8.52 9.25
N GLU A 239 -14.81 7.94 10.44
CA GLU A 239 -13.55 8.11 11.19
C GLU A 239 -12.38 7.44 10.47
N ALA A 240 -12.59 6.23 9.92
CA ALA A 240 -11.59 5.57 9.11
C ALA A 240 -11.22 6.39 7.85
N MET A 241 -12.22 6.98 7.17
CA MET A 241 -12.00 7.87 6.02
C MET A 241 -11.36 9.21 6.40
N ARG A 242 -11.69 9.75 7.58
CA ARG A 242 -11.08 10.98 8.11
C ARG A 242 -9.60 10.77 8.39
N ARG A 243 -9.24 9.66 9.02
CA ARG A 243 -7.83 9.36 9.37
C ARG A 243 -7.01 9.03 8.13
N VAL A 244 -7.53 8.18 7.25
CA VAL A 244 -6.78 7.69 6.08
C VAL A 244 -7.42 8.24 4.83
N GLN A 245 -6.79 9.25 4.24
CA GLN A 245 -7.28 9.99 3.07
C GLN A 245 -6.46 9.62 1.83
N VAL A 246 -7.09 9.65 0.66
CA VAL A 246 -6.42 9.39 -0.63
C VAL A 246 -6.79 10.52 -1.59
N TYR A 247 -5.80 11.13 -2.23
CA TYR A 247 -5.98 12.21 -3.19
C TYR A 247 -5.25 11.97 -4.51
N ASP A 248 -5.93 12.32 -5.60
CA ASP A 248 -5.38 12.33 -6.95
C ASP A 248 -5.00 13.76 -7.32
N VAL A 249 -3.72 14.01 -7.58
CA VAL A 249 -3.20 15.33 -7.97
C VAL A 249 -3.12 15.51 -9.49
N GLY A 250 -3.73 14.59 -10.26
CA GLY A 250 -3.73 14.64 -11.71
C GLY A 250 -2.40 14.21 -12.32
N PRO A 251 -2.25 14.37 -13.65
CA PRO A 251 -1.07 13.91 -14.35
C PRO A 251 0.13 14.78 -13.99
N HIS A 252 1.18 14.15 -13.47
CA HIS A 252 2.35 14.84 -12.94
C HIS A 252 3.61 14.38 -13.70
N HIS A 253 4.45 15.35 -14.07
CA HIS A 253 5.55 15.16 -15.00
C HIS A 253 6.93 15.54 -14.41
N GLU A 254 6.96 16.15 -13.22
CA GLU A 254 8.17 16.74 -12.61
C GLU A 254 8.61 15.94 -11.38
N VAL A 255 9.28 14.81 -11.62
CA VAL A 255 9.85 14.00 -10.53
C VAL A 255 11.02 14.75 -9.85
N PRO A 256 11.13 14.78 -8.51
CA PRO A 256 10.32 14.10 -7.48
C PRO A 256 9.35 15.02 -6.72
N GLU A 257 9.09 16.23 -7.21
CA GLU A 257 8.40 17.26 -6.42
C GLU A 257 6.89 17.04 -6.36
N LEU A 258 6.27 17.49 -5.27
CA LEU A 258 4.82 17.48 -5.18
C LEU A 258 4.27 18.57 -6.14
N PRO A 259 3.32 18.26 -7.03
CA PRO A 259 2.72 19.29 -7.88
C PRO A 259 2.10 20.41 -7.03
N GLY A 260 2.01 21.63 -7.58
CA GLY A 260 1.50 22.80 -6.85
C GLY A 260 0.14 22.59 -6.20
N ASP A 261 -0.77 21.86 -6.87
CA ASP A 261 -2.07 21.48 -6.32
C ASP A 261 -1.93 20.50 -5.13
N GLY A 262 -0.93 19.62 -5.17
CA GLY A 262 -0.58 18.72 -4.06
C GLY A 262 -0.16 19.47 -2.81
N ASN A 263 0.61 20.56 -2.95
CA ASN A 263 1.03 21.37 -1.80
C ASN A 263 -0.17 21.96 -1.05
N GLN A 264 -1.20 22.42 -1.76
CA GLN A 264 -2.43 22.93 -1.14
C GLN A 264 -3.15 21.85 -0.31
N PHE A 265 -3.22 20.62 -0.81
CA PHE A 265 -3.82 19.51 -0.05
C PHE A 265 -3.02 19.18 1.21
N VAL A 266 -1.68 19.19 1.10
CA VAL A 266 -0.78 18.96 2.24
C VAL A 266 -0.92 20.05 3.29
N GLU A 267 -0.91 21.31 2.89
CA GLU A 267 -1.07 22.47 3.77
C GLU A 267 -2.41 22.40 4.50
N ALA A 268 -3.52 22.26 3.78
CA ALA A 268 -4.85 22.16 4.38
C ALA A 268 -4.95 20.98 5.36
N TRP A 269 -4.34 19.84 5.02
CA TRP A 269 -4.32 18.65 5.87
C TRP A 269 -3.52 18.86 7.16
N LEU A 270 -2.37 19.55 7.08
CA LEU A 270 -1.54 19.88 8.24
C LEU A 270 -2.21 20.95 9.11
N GLU A 271 -2.80 21.98 8.52
CA GLU A 271 -3.50 23.05 9.23
C GLU A 271 -4.70 22.53 10.04
N ASP A 272 -5.53 21.66 9.45
CA ASP A 272 -6.63 20.99 10.16
C ASP A 272 -6.13 20.24 11.40
N ARG A 273 -4.93 19.66 11.35
CA ARG A 273 -4.35 18.88 12.45
C ARG A 273 -3.70 19.75 13.49
N LEU A 274 -2.89 20.72 13.08
CA LEU A 274 -2.21 21.63 14.00
C LEU A 274 -3.21 22.54 14.72
N SER A 275 -4.32 22.90 14.09
CA SER A 275 -5.36 23.74 14.71
C SER A 275 -6.17 23.02 15.79
N ARG A 276 -6.32 21.69 15.72
CA ARG A 276 -7.00 20.87 16.74
C ARG A 276 -6.27 20.85 18.08
N TRP A 277 -4.97 21.11 18.10
CA TRP A 277 -4.17 21.18 19.32
C TRP A 277 -4.29 22.50 20.06
N LYS A 278 -4.79 23.56 19.40
CA LYS A 278 -5.00 24.88 20.01
C LYS A 278 -6.37 25.00 20.71
N ARG A 279 -7.23 23.99 20.60
CA ARG A 279 -8.54 23.89 21.28
C ARG A 279 -8.44 22.92 22.44
#